data_AF-A0A1D2MRW0-F1
#
_entry.id   AF-A0A1D2MRW0-F1
#
_cell.length_a   1.000
_cell.length_b   1.000
_cell.length_c   1.000
_cell.angle_alpha   90.00
_cell.angle_beta   90.00
_cell.angle_gamma   90.00
#
_symmetry.space_group_name_H-M   'P 1'
#
loop_
_entity.id
_entity.type
_entity.pdbx_description
1 polymer ?
#
loop_
_entity_poly.entity_id
_entity_poly.type
_entity_poly.pdbx_seq_one_letter_code
_entity_poly.pdbx_strand_id
1 'polypeptide(L)'
;MLIFFNLQEVNNWHFDIFRLHDKSSGHSLKYVAKELFSRYGIVSRFRINLDKLESFLSAVEHGYTKLKNPYHNDIHAADVTQTLHYFIGSTGLANSFTDLEIFSLLFAALIHDFEHTGRTNNFHVNVGTELALLYNDRSVLENHHVSAAFRLLRDEDKSILTNLKPEEFRDFRNLVIEMVLSTDMSTHFGQIKNVRAILNGEKVSSTTTMSLMSLLLHTADISHPGKPWRLHKKFADTILEEFFLQGDEEAKMGLPFSPLCDRNNVLIPESQISFIEFIVEPSLTIMTDLIDLVLNVEDGGPMQINPAPPKTDSNNSGSGSDPKNSDSANANSGNDSSTTTSVANNSDNNSNKNSTTTVSRVPPPVPSRKGQIKPFQNLSSGSSTGTPGRRTESENCIKTVSSSNNNSSEGGNKLPLNSRTPSFPLQSGSHNYGPILRPWFNHLVENKAKWRMISA
;
A
#
# COMPACT_ATOMS: atom_id res chain seq x y z
N MET A 1 3.32 16.75 -25.65
CA MET A 1 4.30 15.94 -26.42
C MET A 1 5.36 15.30 -25.51
N LEU A 2 6.00 16.04 -24.60
CA LEU A 2 7.06 15.51 -23.72
C LEU A 2 6.61 14.44 -22.70
N ILE A 3 5.42 14.57 -22.11
CA ILE A 3 4.89 13.58 -21.14
C ILE A 3 4.64 12.23 -21.83
N PHE A 4 4.07 12.23 -23.04
CA PHE A 4 3.83 11.02 -23.83
C PHE A 4 5.11 10.22 -24.10
N PHE A 5 6.24 10.89 -24.39
CA PHE A 5 7.52 10.19 -24.61
C PHE A 5 8.05 9.53 -23.33
N ASN A 6 7.80 10.10 -22.15
CA ASN A 6 8.23 9.46 -20.90
C ASN A 6 7.36 8.24 -20.61
N LEU A 7 6.03 8.33 -20.77
CA LEU A 7 5.13 7.20 -20.56
C LEU A 7 5.35 6.02 -21.53
N GLN A 8 6.06 6.21 -22.65
CA GLN A 8 6.46 5.10 -23.53
C GLN A 8 7.36 4.07 -22.81
N GLU A 9 8.12 4.50 -21.80
CA GLU A 9 9.03 3.65 -21.03
C GLU A 9 8.39 3.06 -19.77
N VAL A 10 7.07 3.21 -19.58
CA VAL A 10 6.37 2.74 -18.35
C VAL A 10 6.51 1.23 -18.09
N ASN A 11 6.81 0.44 -19.13
CA ASN A 11 7.07 -1.00 -19.01
C ASN A 11 8.50 -1.33 -18.52
N ASN A 12 9.36 -0.34 -18.27
CA ASN A 12 10.77 -0.56 -17.92
C ASN A 12 10.99 -0.48 -16.41
N TRP A 13 11.75 -1.42 -15.85
CA TRP A 13 12.18 -1.37 -14.45
C TRP A 13 12.96 -0.10 -14.09
N HIS A 14 13.67 0.48 -15.06
CA HIS A 14 14.50 1.67 -14.87
C HIS A 14 13.71 2.98 -15.01
N PHE A 15 12.38 2.89 -15.13
CA PHE A 15 11.49 4.04 -15.31
C PHE A 15 11.77 5.12 -14.27
N ASP A 16 12.05 6.33 -14.74
CA ASP A 16 12.41 7.45 -13.86
C ASP A 16 11.16 8.19 -13.41
N ILE A 17 10.60 7.75 -12.28
CA ILE A 17 9.37 8.34 -11.73
C ILE A 17 9.55 9.81 -11.32
N PHE A 18 10.73 10.18 -10.82
CA PHE A 18 11.05 11.58 -10.48
C PHE A 18 11.07 12.45 -11.74
N ARG A 19 11.67 11.95 -12.84
CA ARG A 19 11.64 12.67 -14.12
C ARG A 19 10.21 12.82 -14.65
N LEU A 20 9.37 11.80 -14.50
CA LEU A 20 7.95 11.93 -14.86
C LEU A 20 7.28 13.01 -13.99
N HIS A 21 7.51 13.01 -12.68
CA HIS A 21 6.95 14.00 -11.77
C HIS A 21 7.33 15.43 -12.19
N ASP A 22 8.61 15.68 -12.45
CA ASP A 22 9.10 16.98 -12.94
C ASP A 22 8.45 17.38 -14.27
N LYS A 23 8.35 16.45 -15.23
CA LYS A 23 7.80 16.72 -16.56
C LYS A 23 6.27 16.83 -16.59
N SER A 24 5.60 16.28 -15.59
CA SER A 24 4.16 16.36 -15.41
C SER A 24 3.72 17.52 -14.53
N SER A 25 4.66 18.36 -14.07
CA SER A 25 4.39 19.47 -13.14
C SER A 25 3.77 18.99 -11.82
N GLY A 26 4.27 17.87 -11.29
CA GLY A 26 3.84 17.31 -10.01
C GLY A 26 2.63 16.38 -10.09
N HIS A 27 2.40 15.73 -11.24
CA HIS A 27 1.22 14.88 -11.48
C HIS A 27 1.59 13.45 -11.88
N SER A 28 2.72 12.92 -11.39
CA SER A 28 3.22 11.59 -11.78
C SER A 28 2.20 10.49 -11.53
N LEU A 29 1.54 10.51 -10.36
CA LEU A 29 0.58 9.49 -9.95
C LEU A 29 -0.61 9.44 -10.90
N LYS A 30 -1.21 10.59 -11.21
CA LYS A 30 -2.34 10.69 -12.12
C LYS A 30 -1.97 10.24 -13.53
N TYR A 31 -0.81 10.63 -14.04
CA TYR A 31 -0.39 10.21 -15.39
C TYR A 31 -0.09 8.72 -15.48
N VAL A 32 0.57 8.12 -14.48
CA VAL A 32 0.77 6.67 -14.40
C VAL A 32 -0.57 5.95 -14.31
N ALA A 33 -1.46 6.39 -13.42
CA ALA A 33 -2.80 5.79 -13.26
C ALA A 33 -3.59 5.77 -14.58
N LYS A 34 -3.64 6.92 -15.28
CA LYS A 34 -4.38 7.04 -16.55
C LYS A 34 -3.79 6.17 -17.64
N GLU A 35 -2.46 6.14 -17.77
CA GLU A 35 -1.78 5.27 -18.75
C GLU A 35 -2.10 3.80 -18.47
N LEU A 36 -1.95 3.35 -17.23
CA LEU A 36 -2.17 1.95 -16.87
C LEU A 36 -3.65 1.56 -16.96
N PHE A 37 -4.58 2.40 -16.50
CA PHE A 37 -6.02 2.13 -16.63
C PHE A 37 -6.46 2.05 -18.10
N SER A 38 -5.87 2.87 -18.98
CA SER A 38 -6.10 2.77 -20.42
C SER A 38 -5.50 1.49 -21.00
N ARG A 39 -4.25 1.17 -20.62
CA ARG A 39 -3.48 0.04 -21.15
C ARG A 39 -4.11 -1.32 -20.82
N TYR A 40 -4.60 -1.48 -19.59
CA TYR A 40 -5.33 -2.66 -19.15
C TYR A 40 -6.82 -2.63 -19.52
N GLY A 41 -7.29 -1.63 -20.27
CA GLY A 41 -8.68 -1.53 -20.69
C GLY A 41 -9.70 -1.33 -19.56
N ILE A 42 -9.24 -0.98 -18.35
CA ILE A 42 -10.05 -0.83 -17.12
C ILE A 42 -11.17 0.20 -17.34
N VAL A 43 -10.84 1.35 -17.94
CA VAL A 43 -11.82 2.42 -18.20
C VAL A 43 -12.99 1.90 -19.05
N SER A 44 -12.68 1.21 -20.14
CA SER A 44 -13.70 0.66 -21.04
C SER A 44 -14.46 -0.51 -20.42
N ARG A 45 -13.76 -1.43 -19.75
CA ARG A 45 -14.33 -2.66 -19.19
C ARG A 45 -15.34 -2.35 -18.10
N PHE A 46 -14.97 -1.49 -17.17
CA PHE A 46 -15.79 -1.12 -16.01
C PHE A 46 -16.59 0.17 -16.24
N ARG A 47 -16.59 0.69 -17.48
CA ARG A 47 -17.36 1.88 -17.90
C ARG A 47 -17.10 3.08 -17.00
N ILE A 48 -15.84 3.33 -16.67
CA ILE A 48 -15.45 4.45 -15.80
C ILE A 48 -15.67 5.76 -16.56
N ASN A 49 -16.40 6.69 -15.95
CA ASN A 49 -16.54 8.04 -16.49
C ASN A 49 -15.21 8.79 -16.35
N LEU A 50 -14.71 9.35 -17.45
CA LEU A 50 -13.39 9.99 -17.51
C LEU A 50 -13.29 11.26 -16.67
N ASP A 51 -14.36 12.05 -16.57
CA ASP A 51 -14.39 13.27 -15.76
C ASP A 51 -14.35 12.91 -14.26
N LYS A 52 -15.05 11.85 -13.88
CA LYS A 52 -15.00 11.32 -12.51
C LYS A 52 -13.63 10.73 -12.18
N LEU A 53 -12.99 10.07 -13.15
CA LEU A 53 -11.63 9.56 -12.99
C LEU A 53 -10.62 10.69 -12.80
N GLU A 54 -10.71 11.75 -13.59
CA GLU A 54 -9.84 12.92 -13.44
C GLU A 54 -10.01 13.58 -12.06
N SER A 55 -11.27 13.73 -11.62
CA SER A 55 -11.59 14.32 -10.31
C SER A 55 -11.12 13.44 -9.15
N PHE A 56 -11.32 12.12 -9.24
CA PHE A 56 -10.83 11.16 -8.27
C PHE A 56 -9.30 11.20 -8.16
N LEU A 57 -8.57 11.07 -9.28
CA LEU A 57 -7.11 11.05 -9.27
C LEU A 57 -6.51 12.37 -8.78
N SER A 58 -7.12 13.50 -9.12
CA SER A 58 -6.68 14.81 -8.61
C SER A 58 -6.86 14.93 -7.10
N ALA A 59 -7.94 14.37 -6.55
CA ALA A 59 -8.16 14.34 -5.11
C ALA A 59 -7.22 13.34 -4.40
N VAL A 60 -6.88 12.21 -5.03
CA VAL A 60 -5.87 11.28 -4.50
C VAL A 60 -4.50 11.96 -4.41
N GLU A 61 -4.03 12.60 -5.49
CA GLU A 61 -2.77 13.39 -5.47
C GLU A 61 -2.78 14.48 -4.41
N HIS A 62 -3.91 15.17 -4.23
CA HIS A 62 -4.03 16.18 -3.20
C HIS A 62 -3.85 15.60 -1.79
N GLY A 63 -4.44 14.44 -1.50
CA GLY A 63 -4.28 13.81 -0.18
C GLY A 63 -2.83 13.41 0.12
N TYR A 64 -2.08 12.94 -0.87
CA TYR A 64 -0.63 12.67 -0.72
C TYR A 64 0.21 13.94 -0.50
N THR A 65 -0.12 15.02 -1.21
CA THR A 65 0.68 16.26 -1.19
C THR A 65 0.34 17.20 -0.04
N LYS A 66 -0.78 16.97 0.66
CA LYS A 66 -1.32 17.82 1.74
C LYS A 66 -0.32 18.11 2.85
N LEU A 67 0.40 17.09 3.32
CA LEU A 67 1.35 17.20 4.43
C LEU A 67 2.80 17.40 3.99
N LYS A 68 3.06 17.32 2.68
CA LYS A 68 4.40 17.48 2.08
C LYS A 68 5.43 16.53 2.69
N ASN A 69 5.02 15.28 2.90
CA ASN A 69 5.90 14.21 3.38
C ASN A 69 7.09 14.03 2.43
N PRO A 70 8.33 13.90 2.94
CA PRO A 70 9.49 13.66 2.09
C PRO A 70 9.39 12.38 1.25
N TYR A 71 8.90 11.27 1.83
CA TYR A 71 8.84 9.95 1.19
C TYR A 71 7.42 9.52 0.86
N HIS A 72 6.53 9.40 1.85
CA HIS A 72 5.17 8.88 1.66
C HIS A 72 4.27 9.95 1.00
N ASN A 73 4.49 10.18 -0.29
CA ASN A 73 3.85 11.17 -1.14
C ASN A 73 3.45 10.57 -2.50
N ASP A 74 3.00 11.41 -3.44
CA ASP A 74 2.47 10.99 -4.73
C ASP A 74 3.54 10.39 -5.66
N ILE A 75 4.81 10.72 -5.48
CA ILE A 75 5.92 10.11 -6.24
C ILE A 75 6.09 8.65 -5.81
N HIS A 76 6.08 8.39 -4.49
CA HIS A 76 6.13 7.03 -3.95
C HIS A 76 4.96 6.18 -4.45
N ALA A 77 3.73 6.67 -4.29
CA ALA A 77 2.55 5.96 -4.79
C ALA A 77 2.61 5.67 -6.30
N ALA A 78 3.17 6.59 -7.09
CA ALA A 78 3.32 6.42 -8.53
C ALA A 78 4.40 5.37 -8.87
N ASP A 79 5.49 5.33 -8.10
CA ASP A 79 6.56 4.34 -8.22
C ASP A 79 6.07 2.94 -7.87
N VAL A 80 5.32 2.77 -6.77
CA VAL A 80 4.72 1.49 -6.37
C VAL A 80 3.75 1.01 -7.44
N THR A 81 2.89 1.89 -7.96
CA THR A 81 1.92 1.55 -9.01
C THR A 81 2.63 1.10 -10.30
N GLN A 82 3.69 1.80 -10.72
CA GLN A 82 4.46 1.42 -11.92
C GLN A 82 5.29 0.14 -11.70
N THR A 83 5.84 -0.06 -10.50
CA THR A 83 6.59 -1.26 -10.13
C THR A 83 5.68 -2.48 -10.16
N LEU A 84 4.46 -2.35 -9.62
CA LEU A 84 3.46 -3.43 -9.65
C LEU A 84 3.06 -3.77 -11.09
N HIS A 85 2.88 -2.76 -11.94
CA HIS A 85 2.68 -2.95 -13.38
C HIS A 85 3.84 -3.73 -14.03
N TYR A 86 5.09 -3.40 -13.68
CA TYR A 86 6.25 -4.16 -14.17
C TYR A 86 6.15 -5.62 -13.73
N PHE A 87 5.94 -5.89 -12.44
CA PHE A 87 5.85 -7.27 -11.93
C PHE A 87 4.81 -8.09 -12.66
N ILE A 88 3.59 -7.58 -12.87
CA ILE A 88 2.54 -8.37 -13.53
C ILE A 88 2.72 -8.44 -15.06
N GLY A 89 3.27 -7.39 -15.68
CA GLY A 89 3.45 -7.32 -17.12
C GLY A 89 4.68 -8.07 -17.65
N SER A 90 5.82 -7.97 -16.97
CA SER A 90 7.09 -8.55 -17.43
C SER A 90 7.23 -10.04 -17.13
N THR A 91 6.43 -10.58 -16.21
CA THR A 91 6.44 -12.00 -15.83
C THR A 91 5.39 -12.82 -16.58
N GLY A 92 4.41 -12.16 -17.23
CA GLY A 92 3.26 -12.82 -17.84
C GLY A 92 2.09 -13.06 -16.88
N LEU A 93 2.25 -12.74 -15.59
CA LEU A 93 1.25 -12.94 -14.54
C LEU A 93 -0.06 -12.18 -14.77
N ALA A 94 -0.03 -11.09 -15.54
CA ALA A 94 -1.23 -10.39 -15.96
C ALA A 94 -2.25 -11.30 -16.68
N ASN A 95 -1.82 -12.41 -17.29
CA ASN A 95 -2.73 -13.37 -17.93
C ASN A 95 -3.44 -14.31 -16.93
N SER A 96 -2.88 -14.46 -15.73
CA SER A 96 -3.39 -15.30 -14.65
C SER A 96 -4.40 -14.57 -13.75
N PHE A 97 -4.56 -13.26 -13.94
CA PHE A 97 -5.51 -12.43 -13.19
C PHE A 97 -6.72 -12.04 -14.04
N THR A 98 -7.88 -11.96 -13.40
CA THR A 98 -9.08 -11.37 -13.97
C THR A 98 -8.93 -9.86 -14.13
N ASP A 99 -9.74 -9.26 -15.02
CA ASP A 99 -9.79 -7.80 -15.18
C ASP A 99 -10.09 -7.07 -13.85
N LEU A 100 -10.89 -7.69 -12.96
CA LEU A 100 -11.25 -7.12 -11.65
C LEU A 100 -10.08 -7.18 -10.67
N GLU A 101 -9.29 -8.26 -10.69
CA GLU A 101 -8.08 -8.40 -9.87
C GLU A 101 -6.99 -7.43 -10.32
N ILE A 102 -6.78 -7.26 -11.64
CA ILE A 102 -5.84 -6.25 -12.17
C ILE A 102 -6.29 -4.85 -11.77
N PHE A 103 -7.59 -4.54 -11.88
CA PHE A 103 -8.11 -3.25 -11.44
C PHE A 103 -7.91 -3.05 -9.93
N SER A 104 -8.20 -4.07 -9.13
CA SER A 104 -8.00 -4.03 -7.67
C SER A 104 -6.53 -3.79 -7.31
N LEU A 105 -5.59 -4.50 -7.95
CA LEU A 105 -4.15 -4.36 -7.73
C LEU A 105 -3.67 -2.94 -7.97
N LEU A 106 -4.00 -2.39 -9.15
CA LEU A 106 -3.59 -1.04 -9.50
C LEU A 106 -4.26 -0.01 -8.60
N PHE A 107 -5.55 -0.19 -8.27
CA PHE A 107 -6.25 0.71 -7.35
C PHE A 107 -5.66 0.67 -5.95
N ALA A 108 -5.33 -0.52 -5.42
CA ALA A 108 -4.69 -0.69 -4.12
C ALA A 108 -3.33 0.03 -4.10
N ALA A 109 -2.50 -0.15 -5.12
CA ALA A 109 -1.21 0.55 -5.24
C ALA A 109 -1.36 2.08 -5.26
N LEU A 110 -2.37 2.61 -5.96
CA LEU A 110 -2.64 4.05 -6.01
C LEU A 110 -2.96 4.64 -4.65
N ILE A 111 -3.61 3.88 -3.76
CA ILE A 111 -4.17 4.38 -2.50
C ILE A 111 -3.47 3.84 -1.24
N HIS A 112 -2.48 2.96 -1.38
CA HIS A 112 -1.93 2.22 -0.23
C HIS A 112 -1.40 3.11 0.89
N ASP A 113 -0.92 4.33 0.57
CA ASP A 113 -0.43 5.33 1.52
C ASP A 113 -1.26 6.65 1.50
N PHE A 114 -2.50 6.59 1.04
CA PHE A 114 -3.32 7.79 0.84
C PHE A 114 -3.58 8.55 2.16
N GLU A 115 -3.26 9.85 2.20
CA GLU A 115 -3.30 10.70 3.41
C GLU A 115 -2.29 10.30 4.50
N HIS A 116 -1.17 9.64 4.17
CA HIS A 116 -0.10 9.34 5.12
C HIS A 116 0.38 10.58 5.90
N THR A 117 0.66 10.41 7.19
CA THR A 117 0.97 11.51 8.12
C THR A 117 2.45 11.88 8.19
N GLY A 118 3.28 11.09 7.53
CA GLY A 118 4.74 11.18 7.63
C GLY A 118 5.32 10.52 8.88
N ARG A 119 4.51 9.72 9.59
CA ARG A 119 4.85 9.09 10.88
C ARG A 119 4.49 7.62 10.85
N THR A 120 5.13 6.83 11.71
CA THR A 120 4.85 5.39 11.80
C THR A 120 3.60 5.09 12.63
N ASN A 121 3.03 3.89 12.45
CA ASN A 121 1.96 3.38 13.33
C ASN A 121 2.35 3.45 14.82
N ASN A 122 3.60 3.09 15.16
CA ASN A 122 4.09 3.15 16.54
C ASN A 122 4.09 4.58 17.11
N PHE A 123 4.44 5.58 16.30
CA PHE A 123 4.34 6.98 16.74
C PHE A 123 2.90 7.34 17.09
N HIS A 124 1.94 7.00 16.22
CA HIS A 124 0.53 7.27 16.46
C HIS A 124 0.00 6.61 17.74
N VAL A 125 0.36 5.35 17.98
CA VAL A 125 -0.04 4.60 19.18
C VAL A 125 0.59 5.23 20.43
N ASN A 126 1.89 5.51 20.41
CA ASN A 126 2.60 6.06 21.56
C ASN A 126 2.13 7.47 21.96
N VAL A 127 1.81 8.30 20.96
CA VAL A 127 1.29 9.66 21.19
C VAL A 127 -0.21 9.65 21.50
N GLY A 128 -0.93 8.57 21.17
CA GLY A 128 -2.37 8.47 21.37
C GLY A 128 -3.16 9.38 20.42
N THR A 129 -2.80 9.40 19.14
CA THR A 129 -3.49 10.23 18.14
C THR A 129 -4.92 9.74 17.90
N GLU A 130 -5.77 10.62 17.35
CA GLU A 130 -7.15 10.27 16.97
C GLU A 130 -7.21 9.07 16.02
N LEU A 131 -6.23 8.91 15.12
CA LEU A 131 -6.15 7.74 14.24
C LEU A 131 -5.91 6.45 15.02
N ALA A 132 -4.97 6.46 15.98
CA ALA A 132 -4.68 5.31 16.81
C ALA A 132 -5.91 4.89 17.63
N LEU A 133 -6.61 5.87 18.22
CA LEU A 133 -7.85 5.64 18.95
C LEU A 133 -8.97 5.08 18.06
N LEU A 134 -9.14 5.64 16.86
CA LEU A 134 -10.16 5.21 15.90
C LEU A 134 -9.96 3.76 15.44
N TYR A 135 -8.71 3.37 15.20
CA TYR A 135 -8.35 2.04 14.69
C TYR A 135 -7.86 1.08 15.76
N ASN A 136 -7.99 1.45 17.04
CA ASN A 136 -7.66 0.62 18.19
C ASN A 136 -6.23 0.04 18.09
N ASP A 137 -5.27 0.88 17.72
CA ASP A 137 -3.84 0.58 17.60
C ASP A 137 -3.46 -0.53 16.58
N ARG A 138 -4.38 -0.92 15.70
CA ARG A 138 -4.15 -1.98 14.70
C ARG A 138 -4.06 -1.42 13.30
N SER A 139 -2.91 -1.60 12.64
CA SER A 139 -2.64 -1.16 11.26
C SER A 139 -3.25 0.22 10.99
N VAL A 140 -2.85 1.17 11.85
CA VAL A 140 -3.56 2.45 12.06
C VAL A 140 -3.65 3.23 10.75
N LEU A 141 -2.52 3.34 10.05
CA LEU A 141 -2.39 4.05 8.81
C LEU A 141 -3.00 3.28 7.64
N GLU A 142 -2.78 1.97 7.55
CA GLU A 142 -3.33 1.15 6.46
C GLU A 142 -4.86 1.14 6.48
N ASN A 143 -5.47 1.05 7.67
CA ASN A 143 -6.92 1.24 7.84
C ASN A 143 -7.36 2.65 7.46
N HIS A 144 -6.56 3.67 7.76
CA HIS A 144 -6.84 5.06 7.38
C HIS A 144 -6.84 5.23 5.86
N HIS A 145 -5.80 4.77 5.17
CA HIS A 145 -5.61 4.88 3.72
C HIS A 145 -6.82 4.32 2.96
N VAL A 146 -7.21 3.09 3.29
CA VAL A 146 -8.37 2.44 2.66
C VAL A 146 -9.67 3.16 3.01
N SER A 147 -9.89 3.49 4.29
CA SER A 147 -11.10 4.19 4.72
C SER A 147 -11.26 5.56 4.04
N ALA A 148 -10.19 6.34 3.96
CA ALA A 148 -10.17 7.65 3.31
C ALA A 148 -10.44 7.54 1.81
N ALA A 149 -9.78 6.61 1.11
CA ALA A 149 -9.99 6.42 -0.32
C ALA A 149 -11.44 6.00 -0.66
N PHE A 150 -12.04 5.09 0.13
CA PHE A 150 -13.43 4.71 -0.10
C PHE A 150 -14.44 5.77 0.33
N ARG A 151 -14.13 6.63 1.31
CA ARG A 151 -14.95 7.81 1.60
C ARG A 151 -14.91 8.80 0.45
N LEU A 152 -13.77 8.99 -0.19
CA LEU A 152 -13.62 9.86 -1.37
C LEU A 152 -14.51 9.41 -2.53
N LEU A 153 -14.63 8.10 -2.74
CA LEU A 153 -15.50 7.51 -3.77
C LEU A 153 -17.01 7.69 -3.52
N ARG A 154 -17.42 8.17 -2.33
CA ARG A 154 -18.81 8.51 -2.04
C ARG A 154 -19.24 9.84 -2.65
N ASP A 155 -18.29 10.70 -3.01
CA ASP A 155 -18.59 11.94 -3.70
C ASP A 155 -19.01 11.63 -5.14
N GLU A 156 -20.12 12.22 -5.59
CA GLU A 156 -20.73 11.89 -6.89
C GLU A 156 -19.78 12.17 -8.07
N ASP A 157 -18.97 13.22 -7.96
CA ASP A 157 -17.99 13.66 -8.94
C ASP A 157 -16.70 12.81 -8.94
N LYS A 158 -16.48 11.95 -7.95
CA LYS A 158 -15.28 11.09 -7.83
C LYS A 158 -15.59 9.60 -7.86
N SER A 159 -16.87 9.24 -7.91
CA SER A 159 -17.30 7.85 -7.84
C SER A 159 -17.01 7.10 -9.15
N ILE A 160 -15.82 6.50 -9.24
CA ILE A 160 -15.38 5.73 -10.42
C ILE A 160 -15.87 4.27 -10.44
N LEU A 161 -16.49 3.81 -9.34
CA LEU A 161 -16.94 2.43 -9.17
C LEU A 161 -18.45 2.24 -9.39
N THR A 162 -19.20 3.30 -9.78
CA THR A 162 -20.67 3.27 -9.84
C THR A 162 -21.25 2.24 -10.79
N ASN A 163 -20.48 1.81 -11.78
CA ASN A 163 -20.92 0.87 -12.81
C ASN A 163 -20.50 -0.58 -12.53
N LEU A 164 -19.81 -0.84 -11.42
CA LEU A 164 -19.59 -2.21 -10.94
C LEU A 164 -20.91 -2.81 -10.46
N LYS A 165 -21.13 -4.10 -10.75
CA LYS A 165 -22.23 -4.84 -10.15
C LYS A 165 -22.03 -4.96 -8.64
N PRO A 166 -23.10 -5.21 -7.86
CA PRO A 166 -22.99 -5.39 -6.42
C PRO A 166 -22.00 -6.47 -6.00
N GLU A 167 -21.95 -7.62 -6.69
CA GLU A 167 -20.94 -8.65 -6.42
C GLU A 167 -19.52 -8.19 -6.76
N GLU A 168 -19.33 -7.55 -7.91
CA GLU A 168 -18.02 -7.05 -8.36
C GLU A 168 -17.47 -5.97 -7.41
N PHE A 169 -18.33 -5.06 -6.94
CA PHE A 169 -17.93 -4.04 -5.97
C PHE A 169 -17.52 -4.65 -4.63
N ARG A 170 -18.26 -5.67 -4.15
CA ARG A 170 -17.91 -6.36 -2.91
C ARG A 170 -16.56 -7.05 -3.03
N ASP A 171 -16.35 -7.77 -4.13
CA ASP A 171 -15.12 -8.53 -4.34
C ASP A 171 -13.92 -7.58 -4.54
N PHE A 172 -14.08 -6.52 -5.36
CA PHE A 172 -13.10 -5.44 -5.50
C PHE A 172 -12.73 -4.82 -4.16
N ARG A 173 -13.74 -4.47 -3.35
CA ARG A 173 -13.52 -3.85 -2.04
C ARG A 173 -12.74 -4.78 -1.11
N ASN A 174 -13.08 -6.06 -1.08
CA ASN A 174 -12.37 -7.04 -0.26
C ASN A 174 -10.91 -7.18 -0.71
N LEU A 175 -10.66 -7.32 -2.02
CA LEU A 175 -9.30 -7.40 -2.57
C LEU A 175 -8.46 -6.17 -2.18
N VAL A 176 -9.00 -4.97 -2.35
CA VAL A 176 -8.29 -3.72 -2.02
C VAL A 176 -8.00 -3.60 -0.52
N ILE A 177 -8.98 -3.93 0.34
CA ILE A 177 -8.77 -3.91 1.80
C ILE A 177 -7.64 -4.86 2.19
N GLU A 178 -7.71 -6.12 1.75
CA GLU A 178 -6.71 -7.13 2.12
C GLU A 178 -5.30 -6.76 1.63
N MET A 179 -5.16 -6.25 0.40
CA MET A 179 -3.84 -5.86 -0.12
C MET A 179 -3.25 -4.68 0.63
N VAL A 180 -4.01 -3.63 0.91
CA VAL A 180 -3.47 -2.44 1.59
C VAL A 180 -3.20 -2.73 3.06
N LEU A 181 -4.04 -3.51 3.76
CA LEU A 181 -3.71 -3.95 5.12
C LEU A 181 -2.45 -4.84 5.14
N SER A 182 -2.16 -5.52 4.03
CA SER A 182 -0.93 -6.30 3.86
C SER A 182 0.32 -5.43 3.62
N THR A 183 0.22 -4.11 3.43
CA THR A 183 1.43 -3.26 3.37
C THR A 183 1.97 -2.91 4.75
N ASP A 184 1.21 -3.18 5.83
CA ASP A 184 1.68 -3.02 7.21
C ASP A 184 2.90 -3.93 7.45
N MET A 185 4.05 -3.29 7.70
CA MET A 185 5.33 -3.97 7.94
C MET A 185 5.31 -4.91 9.15
N SER A 186 4.36 -4.78 10.10
CA SER A 186 4.19 -5.75 11.18
C SER A 186 3.72 -7.12 10.70
N THR A 187 3.09 -7.19 9.52
CA THR A 187 2.61 -8.44 8.91
C THR A 187 3.66 -9.12 8.03
N HIS A 188 4.74 -8.40 7.68
CA HIS A 188 5.77 -8.82 6.72
C HIS A 188 6.25 -10.27 6.91
N PHE A 189 6.76 -10.62 8.10
CA PHE A 189 7.28 -11.96 8.36
C PHE A 189 6.18 -13.04 8.37
N GLY A 190 4.95 -12.66 8.72
CA GLY A 190 3.78 -13.53 8.64
C GLY A 190 3.46 -13.90 7.19
N GLN A 191 3.45 -12.92 6.29
CA GLN A 191 3.24 -13.14 4.85
C GLN A 191 4.34 -14.02 4.25
N ILE A 192 5.61 -13.70 4.55
CA ILE A 192 6.76 -14.48 4.08
C ILE A 192 6.67 -15.94 4.54
N LYS A 193 6.28 -16.17 5.80
CA LYS A 193 6.07 -17.52 6.34
C LYS A 193 4.92 -18.25 5.62
N ASN A 194 3.81 -17.57 5.40
CA ASN A 194 2.65 -18.13 4.70
C ASN A 194 3.00 -18.55 3.27
N VAL A 195 3.70 -17.69 2.52
CA VAL A 195 4.09 -18.02 1.14
C VAL A 195 5.11 -19.14 1.08
N ARG A 196 6.06 -19.22 2.02
CA ARG A 196 6.95 -20.39 2.12
C ARG A 196 6.20 -21.69 2.35
N ALA A 197 5.10 -21.68 3.11
CA ALA A 197 4.27 -22.87 3.31
C ALA A 197 3.60 -23.31 2.00
N ILE A 198 3.07 -22.34 1.23
CA ILE A 198 2.52 -22.57 -0.11
C ILE A 198 3.57 -23.21 -1.04
N LEU A 199 4.77 -22.63 -1.10
CA LEU A 199 5.86 -23.12 -1.94
C LEU A 199 6.31 -24.56 -1.59
N ASN A 200 6.12 -24.99 -0.34
CA ASN A 200 6.49 -26.31 0.14
C ASN A 200 5.42 -27.40 -0.08
N GLY A 201 4.40 -27.12 -0.91
CA GLY A 201 3.44 -28.14 -1.36
C GLY A 201 2.08 -28.10 -0.69
N GLU A 202 1.72 -27.02 0.01
CA GLU A 202 0.30 -26.75 0.27
C GLU A 202 -0.41 -26.51 -1.07
N LYS A 203 -1.61 -27.09 -1.23
CA LYS A 203 -2.35 -26.98 -2.50
C LYS A 203 -2.62 -25.51 -2.83
N VAL A 204 -2.29 -25.11 -4.06
CA VAL A 204 -2.73 -23.83 -4.63
C VAL A 204 -4.25 -23.74 -4.50
N SER A 205 -4.71 -22.84 -3.65
CA SER A 205 -6.12 -22.53 -3.42
C SER A 205 -6.43 -21.09 -3.83
N SER A 206 -7.70 -20.68 -3.77
CA SER A 206 -8.11 -19.28 -3.99
C SER A 206 -7.41 -18.29 -3.04
N THR A 207 -6.90 -18.74 -1.89
CA THR A 207 -6.08 -17.92 -0.98
C THR A 207 -4.68 -17.64 -1.53
N THR A 208 -4.20 -18.42 -2.50
CA THR A 208 -2.89 -18.24 -3.14
C THR A 208 -2.88 -16.99 -3.99
N THR A 209 -3.93 -16.75 -4.77
CA THR A 209 -4.08 -15.54 -5.58
C THR A 209 -4.06 -14.29 -4.71
N MET A 210 -4.83 -14.27 -3.61
CA MET A 210 -4.80 -13.17 -2.65
C MET A 210 -3.42 -13.00 -2.02
N SER A 211 -2.79 -14.09 -1.58
CA SER A 211 -1.44 -14.04 -0.99
C SER A 211 -0.40 -13.50 -1.98
N LEU A 212 -0.50 -13.87 -3.26
CA LEU A 212 0.35 -13.35 -4.33
C LEU A 212 0.10 -11.87 -4.58
N MET A 213 -1.16 -11.45 -4.71
CA MET A 213 -1.52 -10.04 -4.93
C MET A 213 -1.04 -9.14 -3.78
N SER A 214 -1.25 -9.57 -2.53
CA SER A 214 -0.73 -8.89 -1.35
C SER A 214 0.79 -8.83 -1.34
N LEU A 215 1.48 -9.95 -1.61
CA LEU A 215 2.94 -9.99 -1.64
C LEU A 215 3.52 -9.13 -2.78
N LEU A 216 2.86 -9.08 -3.94
CA LEU A 216 3.26 -8.22 -5.06
C LEU A 216 3.20 -6.75 -4.68
N LEU A 217 2.10 -6.30 -4.07
CA LEU A 217 1.97 -4.92 -3.61
C LEU A 217 3.00 -4.61 -2.51
N HIS A 218 3.09 -5.46 -1.49
CA HIS A 218 4.06 -5.32 -0.40
C HIS A 218 5.49 -5.23 -0.90
N THR A 219 5.86 -6.10 -1.85
CA THR A 219 7.21 -6.12 -2.42
C THR A 219 7.46 -4.92 -3.33
N ALA A 220 6.44 -4.42 -4.03
CA ALA A 220 6.53 -3.21 -4.85
C ALA A 220 6.79 -1.97 -3.97
N ASP A 221 6.12 -1.90 -2.82
CA ASP A 221 6.24 -0.83 -1.83
C ASP A 221 7.68 -0.69 -1.28
N ILE A 222 8.31 -1.82 -0.94
CA ILE A 222 9.69 -1.85 -0.44
C ILE A 222 10.77 -2.01 -1.54
N SER A 223 10.42 -1.82 -2.82
CA SER A 223 11.27 -2.24 -3.95
C SER A 223 12.42 -1.29 -4.30
N HIS A 224 12.44 -0.06 -3.77
CA HIS A 224 13.41 0.96 -4.19
C HIS A 224 14.89 0.53 -4.07
N PRO A 225 15.32 -0.39 -3.16
CA PRO A 225 16.69 -0.92 -3.17
C PRO A 225 17.03 -1.83 -4.35
N GLY A 226 16.03 -2.41 -5.00
CA GLY A 226 16.18 -3.13 -6.26
C GLY A 226 16.18 -2.23 -7.50
N LYS A 227 16.08 -0.91 -7.35
CA LYS A 227 16.09 0.05 -8.47
C LYS A 227 17.52 0.60 -8.74
N PRO A 228 17.77 1.20 -9.91
CA PRO A 228 19.06 1.84 -10.20
C PRO A 228 19.48 2.81 -9.10
N TRP A 229 20.77 2.84 -8.78
CA TRP A 229 21.33 3.66 -7.69
C TRP A 229 20.81 5.10 -7.64
N ARG A 230 20.70 5.75 -8.80
CA ARG A 230 20.12 7.11 -8.95
C ARG A 230 18.76 7.26 -8.28
N LEU A 231 17.89 6.26 -8.45
CA LEU A 231 16.53 6.23 -7.89
C LEU A 231 16.59 5.77 -6.44
N HIS A 232 17.26 4.65 -6.19
CA HIS A 232 17.38 4.07 -4.85
C HIS A 232 17.89 5.09 -3.83
N LYS A 233 18.98 5.82 -4.16
CA LYS A 233 19.60 6.81 -3.29
C LYS A 233 18.64 7.97 -2.96
N LYS A 234 17.88 8.46 -3.95
CA LYS A 234 16.88 9.51 -3.72
C LYS A 234 15.78 9.05 -2.76
N PHE A 235 15.23 7.85 -2.98
CA PHE A 235 14.23 7.26 -2.10
C PHE A 235 14.78 7.00 -0.69
N ALA A 236 16.01 6.50 -0.58
CA ALA A 236 16.68 6.30 0.70
C ALA A 236 16.87 7.63 1.46
N ASP A 237 17.27 8.69 0.76
CA ASP A 237 17.43 10.02 1.37
C ASP A 237 16.08 10.59 1.85
N THR A 238 15.01 10.42 1.07
CA THR A 238 13.69 10.93 1.45
C THR A 238 13.07 10.14 2.60
N ILE A 239 13.18 8.81 2.65
CA ILE A 239 12.64 8.03 3.79
C ILE A 239 13.41 8.34 5.08
N LEU A 240 14.73 8.48 5.00
CA LEU A 240 15.54 8.83 6.16
C LEU A 240 15.21 10.23 6.68
N GLU A 241 15.05 11.22 5.79
CA GLU A 241 14.62 12.56 6.23
C GLU A 241 13.24 12.51 6.90
N GLU A 242 12.31 11.69 6.40
CA GLU A 242 11.00 11.53 7.03
C GLU A 242 11.10 10.91 8.44
N PHE A 243 11.90 9.87 8.62
CA PHE A 243 12.20 9.31 9.94
C PHE A 243 12.88 10.32 10.87
N PHE A 244 13.78 11.13 10.35
CA PHE A 244 14.44 12.16 11.13
C PHE A 244 13.48 13.28 11.56
N LEU A 245 12.52 13.65 10.72
CA LEU A 245 11.46 14.58 11.09
C LEU A 245 10.55 14.01 12.18
N GLN A 246 10.30 12.69 12.17
CA GLN A 246 9.62 12.02 13.28
C GLN A 246 10.45 12.11 14.56
N GLY A 247 11.75 11.78 14.50
CA GLY A 247 12.62 11.85 15.67
C GLY A 247 12.72 13.26 16.27
N ASP A 248 12.80 14.29 15.44
CA ASP A 248 12.79 15.68 15.89
C ASP A 248 11.48 16.03 16.63
N GLU A 249 10.36 15.44 16.23
CA GLU A 249 9.08 15.60 16.88
C GLU A 249 9.01 14.83 18.21
N GLU A 250 9.49 13.59 18.23
CA GLU A 250 9.63 12.77 19.45
C GLU A 250 10.48 13.51 20.49
N ALA A 251 11.62 14.07 20.09
CA ALA A 251 12.50 14.85 20.96
C ALA A 251 11.80 16.09 21.55
N LYS A 252 11.02 16.83 20.74
CA LYS A 252 10.23 17.99 21.21
C LYS A 252 9.16 17.59 22.21
N MET A 253 8.59 16.39 22.09
CA MET A 253 7.61 15.84 23.01
C MET A 253 8.24 15.19 24.25
N GLY A 254 9.58 15.08 24.31
CA GLY A 254 10.28 14.38 25.39
C GLY A 254 10.11 12.86 25.33
N LEU A 255 9.81 12.31 24.15
CA LEU A 255 9.70 10.88 23.88
C LEU A 255 11.08 10.29 23.51
N PRO A 256 11.31 8.99 23.77
CA PRO A 256 12.47 8.31 23.24
C PRO A 256 12.41 8.25 21.71
N PHE A 257 13.57 8.35 21.06
CA PHE A 257 13.65 8.18 19.60
C PHE A 257 13.23 6.78 19.19
N SER A 258 12.35 6.71 18.20
CA SER A 258 12.05 5.48 17.48
C SER A 258 13.31 4.97 16.75
N PRO A 259 13.41 3.66 16.48
CA PRO A 259 14.50 3.12 15.66
C PRO A 259 14.65 3.91 14.36
N LEU A 260 15.90 4.21 13.99
CA LEU A 260 16.26 4.98 12.79
C LEU A 260 15.82 6.45 12.76
N CYS A 261 15.22 6.98 13.82
CA CYS A 261 14.69 8.36 13.83
C CYS A 261 15.67 9.40 14.42
N ASP A 262 16.76 8.99 15.06
CA ASP A 262 17.80 9.93 15.55
C ASP A 262 18.84 10.24 14.48
N ARG A 263 18.69 11.39 13.80
CA ARG A 263 19.61 11.84 12.74
C ARG A 263 21.08 11.97 13.15
N ASN A 264 21.39 12.00 14.45
CA ASN A 264 22.77 12.11 14.93
C ASN A 264 23.43 10.75 15.21
N ASN A 265 22.65 9.67 15.26
CA ASN A 265 23.12 8.36 15.69
C ASN A 265 22.87 7.25 14.65
N VAL A 266 22.14 7.54 13.58
CA VAL A 266 21.86 6.57 12.52
C VAL A 266 23.07 6.37 11.61
N LEU A 267 23.56 5.13 11.59
CA LEU A 267 24.52 4.65 10.62
C LEU A 267 23.80 4.33 9.31
N ILE A 268 23.70 5.35 8.44
CA ILE A 268 22.89 5.29 7.21
C ILE A 268 23.29 4.11 6.31
N PRO A 269 24.56 3.94 5.90
CA PRO A 269 24.94 2.84 5.02
C PRO A 269 24.60 1.46 5.58
N GLU A 270 24.88 1.23 6.86
CA GLU A 270 24.66 -0.04 7.57
C GLU A 270 23.17 -0.35 7.67
N SER A 271 22.34 0.68 7.93
CA SER A 271 20.88 0.53 7.95
C SER A 271 20.33 0.10 6.58
N GLN A 272 20.84 0.68 5.49
CA GLN A 272 20.39 0.37 4.13
C GLN A 272 20.86 -1.02 3.68
N ILE A 273 22.10 -1.40 4.00
CA ILE A 273 22.60 -2.76 3.75
C ILE A 273 21.75 -3.79 4.50
N SER A 274 21.46 -3.54 5.78
CA SER A 274 20.63 -4.43 6.60
C SER A 274 19.20 -4.54 6.04
N PHE A 275 18.61 -3.43 5.62
CA PHE A 275 17.28 -3.44 5.00
C PHE A 275 17.26 -4.29 3.71
N ILE A 276 18.29 -4.19 2.88
CA ILE A 276 18.43 -5.03 1.69
C ILE A 276 18.52 -6.51 2.06
N GLU A 277 19.44 -6.87 2.96
CA GLU A 277 19.78 -8.26 3.27
C GLU A 277 18.66 -8.99 4.02
N PHE A 278 17.96 -8.30 4.92
CA PHE A 278 17.00 -8.94 5.81
C PHE A 278 15.54 -8.76 5.41
N ILE A 279 15.21 -7.75 4.58
CA ILE A 279 13.83 -7.45 4.20
C ILE A 279 13.63 -7.56 2.69
N VAL A 280 14.36 -6.77 1.91
CA VAL A 280 14.03 -6.62 0.47
C VAL A 280 14.45 -7.83 -0.37
N GLU A 281 15.67 -8.34 -0.19
CA GLU A 281 16.17 -9.50 -0.95
C GLU A 281 15.36 -10.78 -0.66
N PRO A 282 15.02 -11.12 0.60
CA PRO A 282 14.13 -12.24 0.89
C PRO A 282 12.72 -12.07 0.29
N SER A 283 12.17 -10.85 0.29
CA SER A 283 10.84 -10.56 -0.27
C SER A 283 10.81 -10.80 -1.78
N LEU A 284 11.76 -10.22 -2.50
CA LEU A 284 11.88 -10.38 -3.95
C LEU A 284 12.12 -11.83 -4.34
N THR A 285 12.91 -12.58 -3.57
CA THR A 285 13.15 -14.01 -3.80
C THR A 285 11.85 -14.81 -3.69
N ILE A 286 11.13 -14.66 -2.58
CA ILE A 286 9.92 -15.44 -2.31
C ILE A 286 8.76 -15.05 -3.23
N MET A 287 8.63 -13.77 -3.54
CA MET A 287 7.68 -13.29 -4.55
C MET A 287 7.97 -13.95 -5.90
N THR A 288 9.24 -13.99 -6.29
CA THR A 288 9.67 -14.61 -7.55
C THR A 288 9.35 -16.10 -7.60
N ASP A 289 9.66 -16.84 -6.52
CA ASP A 289 9.35 -18.27 -6.44
C ASP A 289 7.83 -18.53 -6.52
N LEU A 290 7.01 -17.66 -5.91
CA LEU A 290 5.56 -17.78 -5.97
C LEU A 290 5.00 -17.47 -7.36
N ILE A 291 5.56 -16.48 -8.06
CA ILE A 291 5.24 -16.19 -9.46
C ILE A 291 5.53 -17.42 -10.33
N ASP A 292 6.72 -18.02 -10.18
CA ASP A 292 7.11 -19.21 -10.93
C ASP A 292 6.18 -20.39 -10.64
N LEU A 293 5.77 -20.59 -9.38
CA LEU A 293 4.79 -21.63 -9.03
C LEU A 293 3.46 -21.42 -9.75
N VAL A 294 2.90 -20.20 -9.73
CA VAL A 294 1.60 -19.91 -10.35
C VAL A 294 1.65 -20.07 -11.86
N LEU A 295 2.71 -19.59 -12.52
CA LEU A 295 2.86 -19.71 -13.97
C LEU A 295 3.10 -21.16 -14.42
N ASN A 296 3.88 -21.94 -13.65
CA ASN A 296 4.11 -23.36 -13.97
C ASN A 296 2.86 -24.25 -13.81
N VAL A 297 1.93 -23.87 -12.92
CA VAL A 297 0.65 -24.57 -12.78
C VAL A 297 -0.22 -24.38 -14.04
N GLU A 298 -0.03 -23.30 -14.81
CA GLU A 298 -0.81 -23.05 -16.03
C GLU A 298 -0.27 -23.80 -17.26
N ASP A 299 1.04 -24.07 -17.33
CA ASP A 299 1.67 -24.83 -18.44
C ASP A 299 1.53 -26.37 -18.30
N GLY A 300 1.09 -26.86 -17.15
CA GLY A 300 0.73 -28.26 -16.92
C GLY A 300 -0.77 -28.48 -17.04
N GLY A 301 -1.22 -29.18 -18.09
CA GLY A 301 -2.63 -29.51 -18.36
C GLY A 301 -3.41 -30.05 -17.13
N PRO A 302 -4.75 -30.05 -17.19
CA PRO A 302 -5.62 -30.07 -16.02
C PRO A 302 -5.24 -31.20 -15.07
N MET A 303 -4.98 -30.85 -13.82
CA MET A 303 -4.97 -31.82 -12.73
C MET A 303 -6.34 -32.52 -12.77
N GLN A 304 -6.36 -33.81 -13.14
CA GLN A 304 -7.58 -34.60 -13.16
C GLN A 304 -8.22 -34.51 -11.78
N ILE A 305 -9.33 -33.78 -11.71
CA ILE A 305 -10.27 -33.88 -10.62
C ILE A 305 -10.85 -35.29 -10.73
N ASN A 306 -10.25 -36.25 -10.04
CA ASN A 306 -10.92 -37.52 -9.81
C ASN A 306 -12.19 -37.19 -9.02
N PRO A 307 -13.40 -37.43 -9.56
CA PRO A 307 -14.61 -37.33 -8.78
C PRO A 307 -14.47 -38.30 -7.60
N ALA A 308 -14.83 -37.85 -6.40
CA ALA A 308 -15.00 -38.75 -5.27
C ALA A 308 -15.87 -39.96 -5.70
N PRO A 309 -15.55 -41.19 -5.27
CA PRO A 309 -16.33 -42.36 -5.68
C PRO A 309 -17.80 -42.18 -5.26
N PRO A 310 -18.77 -42.66 -6.07
CA PRO A 310 -20.17 -42.52 -5.74
C PRO A 310 -20.46 -43.24 -4.42
N LYS A 311 -21.14 -42.55 -3.50
CA LYS A 311 -21.79 -43.22 -2.38
C LYS A 311 -22.82 -44.19 -2.98
N THR A 312 -22.57 -45.48 -2.84
CA THR A 312 -23.55 -46.51 -3.16
C THR A 312 -24.68 -46.44 -2.15
N ASP A 313 -25.84 -45.99 -2.61
CA ASP A 313 -27.11 -46.23 -1.93
C ASP A 313 -27.44 -47.72 -2.07
N SER A 314 -27.33 -48.46 -0.98
CA SER A 314 -27.93 -49.79 -0.84
C SER A 314 -29.00 -49.74 0.25
N ASN A 315 -30.25 -49.57 -0.19
CA ASN A 315 -31.41 -50.03 0.54
C ASN A 315 -31.37 -51.57 0.61
N ASN A 316 -31.39 -52.17 1.81
CA ASN A 316 -32.40 -53.20 2.09
C ASN A 316 -32.58 -53.49 3.59
N SER A 317 -33.84 -53.37 4.02
CA SER A 317 -34.61 -54.26 4.91
C SER A 317 -34.06 -54.73 6.28
N GLY A 318 -34.87 -54.49 7.32
CA GLY A 318 -35.35 -55.60 8.16
C GLY A 318 -35.15 -55.49 9.68
N SER A 319 -36.24 -55.10 10.36
CA SER A 319 -36.72 -55.59 11.67
C SER A 319 -35.85 -55.47 12.94
N GLY A 320 -36.40 -54.75 13.94
CA GLY A 320 -36.77 -55.41 15.21
C GLY A 320 -36.11 -54.92 16.50
N SER A 321 -36.98 -54.51 17.43
CA SER A 321 -36.87 -54.46 18.90
C SER A 321 -36.17 -53.27 19.60
N ASP A 322 -37.04 -52.43 20.17
CA ASP A 322 -36.98 -51.67 21.44
C ASP A 322 -36.29 -52.38 22.64
N PRO A 323 -36.20 -51.78 23.85
CA PRO A 323 -35.96 -50.37 24.26
C PRO A 323 -34.99 -50.28 25.48
N LYS A 324 -34.66 -49.05 25.94
CA LYS A 324 -34.58 -48.56 27.35
C LYS A 324 -33.64 -47.34 27.44
N ASN A 325 -34.10 -46.21 28.01
CA ASN A 325 -33.89 -45.78 29.42
C ASN A 325 -32.41 -45.86 29.84
N SER A 326 -31.77 -44.86 30.42
CA SER A 326 -32.24 -43.69 31.16
C SER A 326 -31.03 -42.80 31.46
N ASP A 327 -31.30 -41.60 31.99
CA ASP A 327 -30.46 -40.86 32.93
C ASP A 327 -29.08 -40.37 32.44
N SER A 328 -28.54 -39.23 32.83
CA SER A 328 -28.97 -38.09 33.63
C SER A 328 -27.77 -37.13 33.51
N ALA A 329 -28.07 -35.83 33.61
CA ALA A 329 -27.30 -34.79 34.30
C ALA A 329 -25.76 -34.71 34.08
N ASN A 330 -25.10 -33.56 34.04
CA ASN A 330 -25.33 -32.14 34.27
C ASN A 330 -23.92 -31.63 34.63
N ALA A 331 -23.67 -30.33 34.46
CA ALA A 331 -22.60 -29.58 35.14
C ALA A 331 -21.15 -29.89 34.71
N ASN A 332 -20.23 -28.93 34.63
CA ASN A 332 -20.22 -27.47 34.71
C ASN A 332 -18.76 -27.03 34.45
N SER A 333 -18.55 -25.73 34.32
CA SER A 333 -17.25 -25.02 34.45
C SER A 333 -16.31 -25.16 33.25
N GLY A 334 -15.91 -24.10 32.55
CA GLY A 334 -15.53 -22.78 33.05
C GLY A 334 -14.00 -22.76 33.22
N ASN A 335 -13.29 -22.05 32.34
CA ASN A 335 -12.44 -20.92 32.72
C ASN A 335 -11.69 -20.32 31.52
N ASP A 336 -11.59 -19.00 31.58
CA ASP A 336 -10.65 -18.13 30.89
C ASP A 336 -9.19 -18.58 31.03
N SER A 337 -8.37 -18.32 30.01
CA SER A 337 -7.36 -17.25 30.11
C SER A 337 -6.42 -17.23 28.90
N SER A 338 -6.29 -16.02 28.38
CA SER A 338 -5.18 -15.46 27.60
C SER A 338 -3.79 -15.90 28.05
N THR A 339 -2.88 -16.18 27.10
CA THR A 339 -1.45 -15.89 27.30
C THR A 339 -0.79 -15.53 25.97
N THR A 340 -0.27 -14.32 25.93
CA THR A 340 0.69 -13.76 24.97
C THR A 340 2.07 -14.39 25.18
N THR A 341 2.76 -14.79 24.10
CA THR A 341 4.18 -15.14 24.14
C THR A 341 4.93 -14.55 22.96
N SER A 342 5.78 -13.57 23.28
CA SER A 342 6.95 -13.12 22.54
C SER A 342 7.96 -14.25 22.44
N VAL A 343 8.41 -14.58 21.23
CA VAL A 343 9.49 -15.55 20.98
C VAL A 343 10.69 -14.80 20.38
N ALA A 344 11.74 -14.68 21.18
CA ALA A 344 13.10 -14.46 20.70
C ALA A 344 13.83 -15.81 20.69
N ASN A 345 14.55 -16.04 19.59
CA ASN A 345 15.28 -17.25 19.25
C ASN A 345 16.42 -17.57 20.23
N ASN A 346 16.67 -18.87 20.41
CA ASN A 346 17.95 -19.39 20.87
C ASN A 346 18.34 -20.59 19.99
N SER A 347 19.56 -20.55 19.46
CA SER A 347 20.27 -21.70 18.92
C SER A 347 21.63 -21.82 19.61
N ASP A 348 21.82 -23.02 20.18
CA ASP A 348 23.02 -23.85 20.24
C ASP A 348 24.21 -23.59 21.20
N ASN A 349 24.39 -24.65 22.02
CA ASN A 349 25.62 -25.38 22.34
C ASN A 349 26.72 -24.79 23.25
N ASN A 350 26.56 -25.12 24.54
CA ASN A 350 27.49 -25.84 25.42
C ASN A 350 29.01 -25.75 25.16
N SER A 351 29.75 -25.04 26.03
CA SER A 351 30.90 -25.61 26.77
C SER A 351 31.48 -24.66 27.84
N ASN A 352 31.36 -25.11 29.09
CA ASN A 352 32.40 -25.16 30.13
C ASN A 352 33.15 -23.86 30.57
N LYS A 353 32.83 -23.34 31.77
CA LYS A 353 33.68 -23.30 32.99
C LYS A 353 33.32 -22.13 33.92
N ASN A 354 33.27 -22.47 35.21
CA ASN A 354 33.06 -21.65 36.41
C ASN A 354 33.70 -20.25 36.40
N SER A 355 32.96 -19.23 36.87
CA SER A 355 33.42 -18.23 37.87
C SER A 355 32.27 -17.34 38.37
N THR A 356 31.97 -17.48 39.66
CA THR A 356 31.41 -16.52 40.63
C THR A 356 30.75 -15.22 40.14
N THR A 357 29.43 -15.13 40.31
CA THR A 357 28.60 -13.93 40.20
C THR A 357 28.49 -13.22 41.56
N THR A 358 28.89 -11.95 41.65
CA THR A 358 28.44 -11.03 42.71
C THR A 358 27.20 -10.27 42.21
N VAL A 359 26.13 -10.36 42.99
CA VAL A 359 24.82 -9.75 42.74
C VAL A 359 24.83 -8.29 43.20
N SER A 360 24.36 -7.37 42.37
CA SER A 360 23.85 -6.06 42.84
C SER A 360 22.48 -5.80 42.20
N ARG A 361 21.45 -5.84 43.06
CA ARG A 361 20.05 -5.53 42.77
C ARG A 361 19.88 -4.02 42.59
N VAL A 362 19.19 -3.60 41.53
CA VAL A 362 18.60 -2.27 41.39
C VAL A 362 17.10 -2.36 41.73
N PRO A 363 16.52 -1.47 42.56
CA PRO A 363 15.09 -1.52 42.93
C PRO A 363 14.18 -0.83 41.88
N PRO A 364 12.87 -1.15 41.84
CA PRO A 364 11.93 -0.66 40.84
C PRO A 364 11.47 0.80 41.07
N PRO A 365 10.96 1.50 40.03
CA PRO A 365 10.63 2.92 40.09
C PRO A 365 9.25 3.20 40.71
N VAL A 366 9.13 4.39 41.31
CA VAL A 366 7.94 4.94 41.99
C VAL A 366 7.04 5.67 40.98
N PRO A 367 5.68 5.59 41.08
CA PRO A 367 4.79 6.23 40.12
C PRO A 367 4.57 7.73 40.38
N SER A 368 4.51 8.50 39.29
CA SER A 368 4.32 9.95 39.25
C SER A 368 2.84 10.37 39.38
N ARG A 369 2.59 11.50 40.05
CA ARG A 369 1.26 12.04 40.38
C ARG A 369 0.47 12.55 39.17
N LYS A 370 -0.84 12.26 39.16
CA LYS A 370 -1.88 12.78 38.25
C LYS A 370 -2.09 14.29 38.45
N GLY A 371 -2.03 15.05 37.35
CA GLY A 371 -2.54 16.42 37.26
C GLY A 371 -3.98 16.41 36.71
N GLN A 372 -4.89 17.09 37.39
CA GLN A 372 -6.31 17.23 37.03
C GLN A 372 -6.51 18.19 35.84
N ILE A 373 -7.31 17.77 34.86
CA ILE A 373 -7.86 18.62 33.80
C ILE A 373 -9.24 19.13 34.26
N LYS A 374 -9.49 20.44 34.17
CA LYS A 374 -10.82 21.05 34.33
C LYS A 374 -11.40 21.43 32.94
N PRO A 375 -12.74 21.36 32.76
CA PRO A 375 -13.37 21.57 31.46
C PRO A 375 -13.58 23.05 31.14
N PHE A 376 -13.47 23.40 29.86
CA PHE A 376 -13.81 24.71 29.29
C PHE A 376 -15.34 24.88 29.17
N GLN A 377 -15.86 26.02 29.63
CA GLN A 377 -17.23 26.48 29.38
C GLN A 377 -17.23 27.65 28.39
N ASN A 378 -18.15 27.57 27.43
CA ASN A 378 -18.56 28.65 26.53
C ASN A 378 -19.15 29.83 27.30
N LEU A 379 -18.88 31.06 26.84
CA LEU A 379 -19.74 32.23 27.08
C LEU A 379 -19.65 33.19 25.89
N SER A 380 -20.82 33.49 25.34
CA SER A 380 -21.10 34.55 24.39
C SER A 380 -21.85 35.71 25.08
N SER A 381 -21.80 36.89 24.44
CA SER A 381 -22.70 38.05 24.50
C SER A 381 -22.36 39.28 25.38
N GLY A 382 -22.58 40.47 24.76
CA GLY A 382 -22.80 41.79 25.38
C GLY A 382 -21.72 42.85 25.09
N SER A 383 -21.78 43.63 23.98
CA SER A 383 -22.35 45.01 23.86
C SER A 383 -21.87 45.99 24.95
N SER A 384 -21.43 47.23 24.77
CA SER A 384 -21.68 48.32 23.79
C SER A 384 -20.76 49.50 24.23
N THR A 385 -20.22 50.36 23.37
CA THR A 385 -20.76 51.69 23.00
C THR A 385 -19.60 52.56 22.47
N GLY A 386 -19.87 53.49 21.54
CA GLY A 386 -19.09 54.73 21.42
C GLY A 386 -18.37 55.03 20.09
N THR A 387 -19.12 55.37 19.04
CA THR A 387 -18.69 56.31 17.97
C THR A 387 -18.86 57.77 18.46
N PRO A 388 -18.54 58.85 17.70
CA PRO A 388 -17.88 58.97 16.39
C PRO A 388 -16.76 60.05 16.32
N GLY A 389 -15.92 59.99 15.27
CA GLY A 389 -14.98 61.06 14.89
C GLY A 389 -14.77 61.10 13.38
N ARG A 390 -15.24 62.18 12.75
CA ARG A 390 -15.42 62.45 11.31
C ARG A 390 -14.19 63.14 10.70
N ARG A 391 -13.93 62.88 9.40
CA ARG A 391 -13.28 63.73 8.34
C ARG A 391 -12.16 62.96 7.61
N THR A 392 -11.91 63.04 6.30
CA THR A 392 -12.46 63.66 5.06
C THR A 392 -11.48 63.24 3.95
N GLU A 393 -11.96 63.06 2.72
CA GLU A 393 -11.21 63.26 1.45
C GLU A 393 -10.05 62.25 1.15
N SER A 394 -9.75 61.81 -0.08
CA SER A 394 -10.23 62.10 -1.44
C SER A 394 -9.53 61.13 -2.43
N GLU A 395 -10.19 60.89 -3.57
CA GLU A 395 -9.64 60.60 -4.92
C GLU A 395 -8.96 59.23 -5.22
N ASN A 396 -9.59 58.35 -6.00
CA ASN A 396 -9.69 58.30 -7.48
C ASN A 396 -8.36 58.15 -8.24
N CYS A 397 -8.20 57.02 -8.95
CA CYS A 397 -8.09 57.04 -10.42
C CYS A 397 -8.38 55.66 -11.04
N ILE A 398 -9.41 55.67 -11.90
CA ILE A 398 -9.79 54.65 -12.88
C ILE A 398 -9.05 54.97 -14.19
N LYS A 399 -8.58 53.94 -14.91
CA LYS A 399 -8.61 53.98 -16.39
C LYS A 399 -9.14 52.66 -16.96
N THR A 400 -10.34 52.77 -17.49
CA THR A 400 -11.03 51.94 -18.48
C THR A 400 -10.51 52.23 -19.90
N VAL A 401 -10.47 51.20 -20.76
CA VAL A 401 -10.79 51.22 -22.21
C VAL A 401 -11.16 49.76 -22.58
N SER A 402 -12.43 49.35 -22.48
CA SER A 402 -13.45 49.26 -23.55
C SER A 402 -13.14 48.31 -24.72
N SER A 403 -13.79 47.14 -24.64
CA SER A 403 -14.62 46.42 -25.64
C SER A 403 -14.55 46.80 -27.13
N SER A 404 -14.51 45.78 -27.98
CA SER A 404 -15.31 45.72 -29.23
C SER A 404 -15.60 44.26 -29.59
N ASN A 405 -16.89 43.94 -29.63
CA ASN A 405 -17.49 42.75 -30.20
C ASN A 405 -17.30 42.71 -31.73
N ASN A 406 -17.25 41.51 -32.32
CA ASN A 406 -18.01 41.21 -33.52
C ASN A 406 -18.29 39.71 -33.64
N ASN A 407 -19.59 39.40 -33.77
CA ASN A 407 -20.18 38.12 -34.13
C ASN A 407 -20.14 37.92 -35.65
N SER A 408 -19.94 36.67 -36.10
CA SER A 408 -20.53 36.03 -37.29
C SER A 408 -19.78 34.71 -37.54
N SER A 409 -20.32 33.55 -37.16
CA SER A 409 -21.33 32.72 -37.87
C SER A 409 -20.72 31.62 -38.74
N GLU A 410 -21.10 30.39 -38.41
CA GLU A 410 -21.19 29.16 -39.22
C GLU A 410 -19.96 28.62 -39.95
N GLY A 411 -19.64 27.36 -39.65
CA GLY A 411 -18.68 26.55 -40.38
C GLY A 411 -18.44 25.22 -39.67
N GLY A 412 -19.38 24.30 -39.79
CA GLY A 412 -19.23 22.94 -39.28
C GLY A 412 -17.99 22.27 -39.88
N ASN A 413 -17.08 21.84 -39.03
CA ASN A 413 -16.05 20.87 -39.39
C ASN A 413 -16.02 19.78 -38.31
N LYS A 414 -16.64 18.65 -38.67
CA LYS A 414 -16.45 17.35 -38.03
C LYS A 414 -14.95 17.05 -38.04
N LEU A 415 -14.31 17.11 -36.88
CA LEU A 415 -13.01 16.48 -36.68
C LEU A 415 -13.20 14.97 -36.75
N PRO A 416 -12.42 14.23 -37.56
CA PRO A 416 -12.60 12.80 -37.71
C PRO A 416 -12.17 12.12 -36.42
N LEU A 417 -13.11 11.38 -35.83
CA LEU A 417 -12.89 10.39 -34.80
C LEU A 417 -12.00 9.30 -35.41
N ASN A 418 -10.68 9.47 -35.33
CA ASN A 418 -9.75 8.45 -35.78
C ASN A 418 -9.67 7.40 -34.65
N SER A 419 -10.59 6.45 -34.71
CA SER A 419 -10.56 5.19 -33.97
C SER A 419 -9.33 4.40 -34.40
N ARG A 420 -8.20 4.66 -33.74
CA ARG A 420 -7.08 3.72 -33.66
C ARG A 420 -6.81 3.50 -32.18
N THR A 421 -7.59 2.59 -31.60
CA THR A 421 -7.12 1.78 -30.49
C THR A 421 -5.75 1.23 -30.86
N PRO A 422 -4.68 1.48 -30.09
CA PRO A 422 -3.53 0.61 -30.13
C PRO A 422 -4.01 -0.70 -29.50
N SER A 423 -4.48 -1.61 -30.35
CA SER A 423 -4.57 -3.01 -29.99
C SER A 423 -3.15 -3.47 -29.67
N PHE A 424 -2.87 -3.76 -28.40
CA PHE A 424 -1.82 -4.73 -28.13
C PHE A 424 -2.27 -6.02 -28.84
N PRO A 425 -1.42 -6.64 -29.67
CA PRO A 425 -1.64 -8.03 -29.99
C PRO A 425 -1.49 -8.77 -28.67
N LEU A 426 -2.62 -9.17 -28.07
CA LEU A 426 -2.63 -10.43 -27.35
C LEU A 426 -2.14 -11.44 -28.38
N GLN A 427 -0.87 -11.81 -28.30
CA GLN A 427 -0.27 -12.80 -29.18
C GLN A 427 -1.01 -14.11 -28.97
N SER A 428 -2.04 -14.34 -29.78
CA SER A 428 -2.47 -15.68 -30.12
C SER A 428 -1.39 -16.25 -31.05
N GLY A 429 -0.31 -16.78 -30.48
CA GLY A 429 0.79 -17.37 -31.23
C GLY A 429 1.93 -17.84 -30.33
N SER A 430 2.07 -19.17 -30.21
CA SER A 430 3.16 -19.95 -29.60
C SER A 430 3.96 -19.30 -28.46
N HIS A 431 3.73 -19.79 -27.24
CA HIS A 431 4.51 -19.50 -26.03
C HIS A 431 6.01 -19.59 -26.28
N ASN A 432 6.66 -18.44 -26.36
CA ASN A 432 8.09 -18.29 -26.18
C ASN A 432 8.33 -16.93 -25.52
N TYR A 433 7.90 -16.81 -24.27
CA TYR A 433 8.30 -15.68 -23.43
C TYR A 433 9.82 -15.77 -23.27
N GLY A 434 10.54 -14.71 -23.64
CA GLY A 434 11.96 -14.59 -23.32
C GLY A 434 12.19 -14.73 -21.80
N PRO A 435 13.45 -14.91 -21.34
CA PRO A 435 13.72 -15.08 -19.92
C PRO A 435 13.11 -13.92 -19.11
N ILE A 436 12.36 -14.26 -18.04
CA ILE A 436 11.79 -13.29 -17.11
C ILE A 436 12.93 -12.38 -16.65
N LEU A 437 12.87 -11.11 -17.03
CA LEU A 437 13.90 -10.14 -16.65
C LEU A 437 13.68 -9.81 -15.17
N ARG A 438 14.65 -10.21 -14.33
CA ARG A 438 14.69 -9.94 -12.89
C ARG A 438 15.81 -8.95 -12.57
N PRO A 439 15.77 -7.71 -13.08
CA PRO A 439 16.87 -6.75 -12.97
C PRO A 439 17.18 -6.33 -11.54
N TRP A 440 16.21 -6.48 -10.62
CA TRP A 440 16.34 -6.08 -9.23
C TRP A 440 17.49 -6.77 -8.50
N PHE A 441 17.75 -8.07 -8.73
CA PHE A 441 18.84 -8.77 -8.04
C PHE A 441 20.21 -8.17 -8.36
N ASN A 442 20.44 -7.75 -9.61
CA ASN A 442 21.67 -7.06 -9.99
C ASN A 442 21.80 -5.71 -9.28
N HIS A 443 20.71 -4.95 -9.21
CA HIS A 443 20.68 -3.67 -8.50
C HIS A 443 20.86 -3.83 -6.99
N LEU A 444 20.33 -4.87 -6.36
CA LEU A 444 20.57 -5.14 -4.93
C LEU A 444 22.06 -5.35 -4.65
N VAL A 445 22.75 -6.12 -5.52
CA VAL A 445 24.20 -6.34 -5.41
C VAL A 445 24.96 -5.03 -5.61
N GLU A 446 24.64 -4.27 -6.66
CA GLU A 446 25.27 -2.98 -6.97
C GLU A 446 25.08 -1.97 -5.83
N ASN A 447 23.85 -1.82 -5.35
CA ASN A 447 23.50 -0.84 -4.33
C ASN A 447 24.11 -1.20 -2.97
N LYS A 448 24.17 -2.49 -2.59
CA LYS A 448 24.94 -2.95 -1.41
C LYS A 448 26.41 -2.57 -1.52
N ALA A 449 27.04 -2.78 -2.68
CA ALA A 449 28.43 -2.41 -2.90
C ALA A 449 28.63 -0.89 -2.76
N LYS A 450 27.72 -0.08 -3.29
CA LYS A 450 27.77 1.38 -3.19
C LYS A 450 27.60 1.88 -1.76
N TRP A 451 26.70 1.29 -0.96
CA TRP A 451 26.60 1.62 0.46
C TRP A 451 27.87 1.24 1.24
N ARG A 452 28.47 0.08 0.97
CA ARG A 452 29.75 -0.30 1.59
C ARG A 452 30.88 0.69 1.27
N MET A 453 30.91 1.23 0.06
CA MET A 453 31.88 2.29 -0.31
C MET A 453 31.63 3.63 0.38
N ILE A 454 30.41 3.90 0.84
CA ILE A 454 30.08 5.13 1.59
C ILE A 454 30.40 4.96 3.09
N SER A 455 30.33 3.73 3.61
CA SER A 455 30.69 3.37 4.98
C SER A 455 32.21 3.35 5.22
N ALA A 456 32.98 2.94 4.20
CA ALA A 456 34.44 2.89 4.21
C ALA A 456 35.07 4.29 4.08
#